data_AF-A0A950UI72-F1
#
_entry.id   AF-A0A950UI72-F1
#
_cell.length_a   1.000
_cell.length_b   1.000
_cell.length_c   1.000
_cell.angle_alpha   90.00
_cell.angle_beta   90.00
_cell.angle_gamma   90.00
#
_symmetry.space_group_name_H-M   'P 1'
#
loop_
_entity.id
_entity.type
_entity.pdbx_description
1 polymer ?
#
loop_
_entity_poly.entity_id
_entity_poly.type
_entity_poly.pdbx_seq_one_letter_code
_entity_poly.pdbx_strand_id
1 'polypeptide(L)' 'MPQVVFKAACPDCRGRFELAAAALGLAIGRTARTTFYYFTCPDCGSSVRKPAGERIVELLTGGGVRTMRLHVG' A
#
# COMPACT_ATOMS: atom_id res chain seq x y z
N MET A 1 -2.70 6.05 -20.76
CA MET A 1 -1.97 6.53 -19.56
C MET A 1 -1.41 5.29 -18.86
N PRO A 2 -0.08 5.13 -18.77
CA PRO A 2 0.51 3.94 -18.17
C PRO A 2 0.14 3.91 -16.67
N GLN A 3 -0.61 2.89 -16.28
CA GLN A 3 -1.00 2.67 -14.90
C GLN A 3 0.24 2.15 -14.18
N VAL A 4 0.74 2.89 -13.17
CA VAL A 4 1.83 2.37 -12.33
C VAL A 4 1.31 1.13 -11.60
N VAL A 5 1.95 0.00 -11.83
CA VAL A 5 1.64 -1.29 -11.20
C VAL A 5 2.70 -1.62 -10.16
N PHE A 6 2.26 -2.04 -8.99
CA PHE A 6 3.09 -2.45 -7.88
C PHE A 6 3.00 -3.95 -7.70
N LYS A 7 4.15 -4.63 -7.69
CA LYS A 7 4.20 -6.06 -7.41
C LYS A 7 3.97 -6.29 -5.93
N ALA A 8 2.90 -7.00 -5.61
CA ALA A 8 2.55 -7.41 -4.28
C ALA A 8 2.60 -8.93 -4.14
N ALA A 9 2.93 -9.39 -2.95
CA ALA A 9 2.88 -10.80 -2.59
C ALA A 9 2.06 -10.93 -1.31
N CYS A 10 1.08 -11.83 -1.35
CA CYS A 10 0.28 -12.17 -0.19
C CYS A 10 1.09 -13.14 0.69
N PRO A 11 1.34 -12.86 1.98
CA PRO A 11 1.99 -13.80 2.88
C PRO A 11 1.10 -14.99 3.25
N ASP A 12 -0.22 -14.85 3.09
CA ASP A 12 -1.24 -15.84 3.45
C ASP A 12 -1.31 -16.97 2.40
N CYS A 13 -1.69 -16.65 1.16
CA CYS A 13 -1.77 -17.63 0.07
C CYS A 13 -0.46 -17.77 -0.73
N ARG A 14 0.57 -16.96 -0.43
CA ARG A 14 1.85 -16.88 -1.18
C ARG A 14 1.70 -16.47 -2.66
N GLY A 15 0.51 -16.05 -3.08
CA GLY A 15 0.23 -15.54 -4.42
C GLY A 15 0.98 -14.23 -4.69
N ARG A 16 1.44 -14.07 -5.93
CA ARG A 16 2.11 -12.85 -6.43
C ARG A 16 1.24 -12.22 -7.50
N PHE A 17 0.97 -10.94 -7.37
CA PHE A 17 0.08 -10.21 -8.26
C PHE A 17 0.49 -8.76 -8.39
N GLU A 18 0.02 -8.13 -9.46
CA GLU A 18 0.29 -6.74 -9.77
C GLU A 18 -0.93 -5.91 -9.37
N LEU A 19 -0.72 -4.96 -8.47
CA LEU A 19 -1.75 -4.06 -7.98
C LEU A 19 -1.58 -2.70 -8.64
N ALA A 20 -2.66 -2.17 -9.21
CA ALA A 20 -2.71 -0.78 -9.61
C ALA A 20 -2.63 0.13 -8.37
N ALA A 21 -2.12 1.35 -8.53
CA ALA A 21 -2.05 2.34 -7.46
C ALA A 21 -3.39 2.55 -6.72
N ALA A 22 -4.52 2.42 -7.42
CA ALA A 22 -5.87 2.53 -6.86
C ALA A 22 -6.28 1.37 -5.94
N ALA A 23 -5.64 0.20 -6.06
CA ALA A 23 -5.91 -0.97 -5.22
C ALA A 23 -5.06 -0.99 -3.93
N LEU A 24 -4.06 -0.11 -3.84
CA LEU A 24 -3.29 0.10 -2.61
C LEU A 24 -3.86 1.28 -1.84
N GLY A 25 -3.94 1.13 -0.51
CA GLY A 25 -4.17 2.23 0.41
C GLY A 25 -2.89 2.58 1.14
N LEU A 26 -2.50 3.85 1.15
CA LEU A 26 -1.38 4.34 1.96
C LEU A 26 -1.92 5.16 3.13
N ALA A 27 -1.74 4.68 4.36
CA ALA A 27 -2.06 5.42 5.56
C ALA A 27 -0.81 6.11 6.11
N ILE A 28 -0.80 7.45 6.12
CA ILE A 28 0.33 8.26 6.61
C ILE A 28 -0.06 8.84 7.97
N GLY A 29 0.68 8.47 9.01
CA GLY A 29 0.53 9.04 10.35
C GLY A 29 1.55 10.16 10.62
N ARG A 30 1.56 10.67 11.85
CA ARG A 30 2.48 11.75 12.28
C ARG A 30 3.96 11.37 12.22
N THR A 31 4.28 10.08 12.28
CA THR A 31 5.65 9.55 12.24
C THR A 31 5.74 8.36 11.28
N ALA A 32 6.95 8.05 10.78
CA ALA A 32 7.17 6.89 9.90
C ALA A 32 6.72 5.55 10.52
N ARG A 33 6.75 5.43 11.86
CA ARG A 33 6.25 4.25 12.59
C ARG A 33 4.74 4.09 12.50
N THR A 34 4.01 5.19 12.35
CA THR A 34 2.55 5.23 12.19
C THR A 34 2.10 5.20 10.73
N THR A 35 3.05 5.03 9.80
CA THR A 35 2.79 5.02 8.36
C THR A 35 2.86 3.60 7.81
N PHE A 36 1.79 3.16 7.17
CA PHE A 36 1.67 1.80 6.63
C PHE A 36 0.85 1.80 5.36
N TYR A 37 1.21 0.92 4.43
CA TYR A 37 0.37 0.62 3.28
C TYR A 37 -0.37 -0.68 3.51
N TYR A 38 -1.58 -0.76 2.96
CA TYR A 38 -2.39 -1.95 3.00
C TYR A 38 -3.00 -2.22 1.64
N PHE A 39 -3.24 -3.50 1.38
CA PHE A 39 -3.94 -3.95 0.18
C PHE A 39 -4.71 -5.23 0.48
N THR A 40 -5.76 -5.45 -0.29
CA THR A 40 -6.53 -6.68 -0.23
C THR A 40 -6.01 -7.62 -1.30
N CYS A 41 -5.70 -8.86 -0.92
CA CYS A 41 -5.32 -9.89 -1.87
C CYS A 41 -6.55 -10.27 -2.71
N PRO A 42 -6.51 -10.18 -4.06
CA PRO A 42 -7.63 -10.58 -4.90
C PRO A 42 -7.81 -12.10 -4.99
N ASP A 43 -6.79 -12.87 -4.62
CA ASP A 43 -6.76 -14.33 -4.69
C ASP A 43 -7.44 -14.98 -3.48
N CYS A 44 -7.11 -14.51 -2.26
CA CYS A 44 -7.65 -15.06 -1.01
C CYS A 44 -8.50 -14.08 -0.19
N GLY A 45 -8.58 -12.81 -0.58
CA GLY A 45 -9.30 -11.77 0.18
C GLY A 45 -8.58 -11.28 1.45
N SER A 46 -7.38 -11.80 1.77
CA SER A 46 -6.66 -11.42 2.99
C SER A 46 -6.17 -9.96 2.92
N SER A 47 -6.35 -9.23 4.02
CA SER A 47 -5.93 -7.84 4.16
C SER A 47 -4.49 -7.75 4.63
N VAL A 48 -3.56 -7.52 3.70
CA VAL A 48 -2.13 -7.45 3.99
C VAL A 48 -1.74 -6.02 4.37
N ARG A 49 -1.04 -5.87 5.48
CA ARG A 49 -0.54 -4.57 5.97
C ARG A 49 0.97 -4.62 6.10
N LYS A 50 1.64 -3.60 5.59
CA LYS A 50 3.11 -3.51 5.62
C LYS A 50 3.54 -2.08 6.02
N PRO A 51 4.61 -1.94 6.82
CA PRO A 51 5.12 -0.63 7.18
C PRO A 51 5.60 0.11 5.93
N ALA A 52 5.23 1.38 5.82
CA ALA A 52 5.68 2.27 4.75
C ALA A 52 6.76 3.19 5.31
N GLY A 53 8.02 2.84 5.06
CA GLY A 53 9.14 3.76 5.30
C GLY A 53 9.07 4.97 4.36
N GLU A 54 9.86 6.01 4.65
CA GLU A 54 9.88 7.27 3.90
C GLU A 54 9.99 7.07 2.38
N ARG A 55 10.95 6.25 1.94
CA ARG A 55 11.15 5.93 0.52
C ARG A 55 9.96 5.23 -0.14
N ILE A 56 9.25 4.36 0.60
CA ILE A 56 8.05 3.67 0.09
C ILE A 56 6.89 4.67 -0.02
N VAL A 57 6.76 5.58 0.95
CA VAL A 57 5.76 6.67 0.91
C VAL A 57 5.96 7.52 -0.33
N GLU A 58 7.18 7.98 -0.60
CA GLU A 58 7.48 8.78 -1.78
C GLU A 58 7.14 8.05 -3.09
N LEU A 59 7.52 6.78 -3.21
CA LEU A 59 7.23 5.97 -4.39
C LEU A 59 5.72 5.76 -4.60
N LEU A 60 4.99 5.42 -3.55
CA LEU A 60 3.54 5.19 -3.64
C LEU A 60 2.80 6.50 -3.92
N THR A 61 3.18 7.59 -3.25
CA THR A 61 2.58 8.91 -3.45
C THR A 61 2.87 9.43 -4.86
N GLY A 62 4.11 9.32 -5.33
CA GLY A 62 4.50 9.69 -6.69
C GLY A 62 3.85 8.82 -7.77
N GLY A 63 3.55 7.55 -7.45
CA GLY A 63 2.83 6.63 -8.32
C GLY A 63 1.30 6.81 -8.33
N GLY A 64 0.76 7.80 -7.60
CA GLY A 64 -0.67 8.11 -7.59
C GLY A 64 -1.50 7.23 -6.66
N VAL A 65 -0.89 6.56 -5.68
CA VAL A 65 -1.61 5.78 -4.67
C VAL A 65 -2.44 6.71 -3.79
N ARG A 66 -3.67 6.30 -3.45
CA ARG A 66 -4.53 7.07 -2.56
C ARG A 66 -3.90 7.12 -1.16
N THR A 67 -3.53 8.33 -0.76
CA THR A 67 -2.95 8.61 0.54
C THR A 67 -4.04 9.07 1.51
N MET A 68 -4.15 8.39 2.63
CA MET A 68 -5.06 8.71 3.72
C MET A 68 -4.24 9.18 4.91
N ARG A 69 -4.44 10.42 5.36
CA ARG A 69 -3.76 10.94 6.54
C ARG A 69 -4.53 10.56 7.80
N LEU A 70 -3.86 9.84 8.69
CA LEU A 70 -4.42 9.50 10.00
C LEU A 70 -4.25 10.71 10.92
N HIS A 71 -5.35 11.43 11.18
CA HIS A 71 -5.41 12.38 12.28
C HIS A 71 -5.62 11.59 13.57
N VAL A 72 -4.53 11.29 14.28
CA VAL A 72 -4.61 10.89 15.69
C VAL A 72 -4.83 12.18 16.48
N GLY A 73 -6.07 12.39 16.93
CA GLY A 73 -6.45 13.48 17.84
C GLY A 73 -6.05 13.18 19.27
#